data_AF-A0A920TDR8-F1
#
_entry.id   AF-A0A920TDR8-F1
#
_cell.length_a   1.000
_cell.length_b   1.000
_cell.length_c   1.000
_cell.angle_alpha   90.00
_cell.angle_beta   90.00
_cell.angle_gamma   90.00
#
_symmetry.space_group_name_H-M   'P 1'
#
loop_
_entity.id
_entity.type
_entity.pdbx_description
1 polymer ?
#
loop_
_entity_poly.entity_id
_entity_poly.type
_entity_poly.pdbx_seq_one_letter_code
_entity_poly.pdbx_strand_id
1 'polypeptide(L)'
;MRDFPNLSVVLDHCLSLKYGEDYDATYQRFPDLAQYPNVYAKLTFIPTGSAELFPFRDMHDACKRFIDAYSPGQMYMGFGFPIWGYGPQGDLQ
;
A
#
# COMPACT_ATOMS: atom_id res chain seq x y z
N MET A 1 17.39 -3.27 -5.40
CA MET A 1 17.76 -2.98 -3.99
C MET A 1 19.14 -3.51 -3.64
N ARG A 2 19.49 -4.75 -4.02
CA ARG A 2 20.85 -5.30 -3.83
C ARG A 2 21.97 -4.40 -4.38
N ASP A 3 21.76 -3.82 -5.56
CA ASP A 3 22.76 -2.95 -6.21
C ASP A 3 22.78 -1.51 -5.67
N PHE A 4 21.79 -1.13 -4.86
CA PHE A 4 21.65 0.22 -4.30
C PHE A 4 21.41 0.16 -2.78
N PRO A 5 22.33 -0.43 -2.00
CA PRO A 5 22.11 -0.66 -0.56
C PRO A 5 22.04 0.64 0.25
N ASN A 6 22.63 1.73 -0.26
CA ASN A 6 22.71 3.03 0.43
C ASN A 6 21.59 4.00 0.02
N LEU A 7 20.77 3.65 -0.97
CA LEU A 7 19.65 4.48 -1.39
C LEU A 7 18.42 4.11 -0.56
N SER A 8 17.90 5.04 0.23
CA SER A 8 16.62 4.86 0.90
C SER A 8 15.48 4.95 -0.12
N VAL A 9 14.61 3.93 -0.14
CA VAL A 9 13.48 3.85 -1.05
C VAL A 9 12.19 3.72 -0.27
N VAL A 10 11.19 4.53 -0.61
CA VAL A 10 9.84 4.42 -0.06
C VAL A 10 8.93 3.82 -1.14
N LEU A 11 8.25 2.73 -0.80
CA LEU A 11 7.11 2.21 -1.55
C LEU A 11 5.90 3.09 -1.21
N ASP A 12 5.57 4.01 -2.11
CA ASP A 12 4.43 4.90 -1.93
C ASP A 12 3.12 4.17 -2.24
N HIS A 13 2.05 4.51 -1.51
CA HIS A 13 0.70 4.00 -1.77
C HIS A 13 0.57 2.47 -1.83
N CYS A 14 1.19 1.76 -0.88
CA CYS A 14 1.25 0.29 -0.84
C CYS A 14 -0.11 -0.41 -0.86
N LEU A 15 -1.19 0.29 -0.50
CA LEU A 15 -2.54 -0.25 -0.41
C LEU A 15 -3.45 0.21 -1.56
N SER A 16 -2.90 0.90 -2.56
CA SER A 16 -3.58 1.13 -3.85
C SER A 16 -3.49 -0.11 -4.75
N LEU A 17 -3.74 -1.28 -4.18
CA LEU A 17 -3.76 -2.56 -4.88
C LEU A 17 -5.09 -2.65 -5.61
N LYS A 18 -5.09 -2.53 -6.95
CA LYS A 18 -6.32 -2.72 -7.71
C LYS A 18 -6.77 -4.18 -7.57
N TYR A 19 -7.92 -4.40 -6.94
CA TYR A 19 -8.53 -5.72 -6.91
C TYR A 19 -8.85 -6.19 -8.34
N GLY A 20 -8.39 -7.40 -8.71
CA GLY A 20 -8.48 -7.89 -10.09
C GLY A 20 -7.42 -8.96 -10.41
N GLU A 21 -7.18 -9.18 -11.70
CA GLU A 21 -6.33 -10.27 -12.21
C GLU A 21 -4.91 -10.28 -11.64
N ASP A 22 -4.29 -9.12 -11.47
CA ASP A 22 -2.91 -8.98 -10.98
C ASP A 22 -2.78 -8.84 -9.46
N TYR A 23 -3.92 -8.86 -8.73
CA TYR A 23 -3.93 -8.58 -7.29
C TYR A 23 -3.04 -9.56 -6.54
N ASP A 24 -3.26 -10.87 -6.70
CA ASP A 24 -2.51 -11.90 -5.99
C ASP A 24 -1.02 -11.89 -6.34
N ALA A 25 -0.70 -11.71 -7.63
CA ALA A 25 0.68 -11.66 -8.10
C ALA A 25 1.44 -10.46 -7.52
N THR A 26 0.81 -9.30 -7.45
CA THR A 26 1.41 -8.07 -6.90
C THR A 26 1.48 -8.15 -5.37
N TYR A 27 0.38 -8.57 -4.75
CA TYR A 27 0.23 -8.71 -3.30
C TYR A 27 1.26 -9.66 -2.68
N GLN A 28 1.56 -10.79 -3.34
CA GLN A 28 2.52 -11.76 -2.84
C GLN A 28 3.97 -11.26 -2.85
N ARG A 29 4.32 -10.28 -3.69
CA ARG A 29 5.71 -9.83 -3.90
C ARG A 29 6.16 -8.71 -2.96
N PHE A 30 5.23 -7.94 -2.39
CA PHE A 30 5.60 -6.82 -1.52
C PHE A 30 6.36 -7.22 -0.25
N PRO A 31 5.97 -8.30 0.47
CA PRO A 31 6.72 -8.75 1.63
C PRO A 31 8.17 -9.13 1.32
N ASP A 32 8.47 -9.59 0.10
CA ASP A 32 9.84 -9.91 -0.30
C ASP A 32 10.74 -8.68 -0.26
N LEU A 33 10.20 -7.48 -0.43
CA LEU A 33 10.98 -6.23 -0.36
C LEU A 33 11.30 -5.83 1.09
N ALA A 34 10.59 -6.36 2.08
CA ALA A 34 10.85 -6.07 3.49
C ALA A 34 12.21 -6.61 3.98
N GLN A 35 12.79 -7.57 3.26
CA GLN A 35 14.14 -8.10 3.55
C GLN A 35 15.24 -7.02 3.41
N TYR A 36 14.96 -5.90 2.73
CA TYR A 36 15.91 -4.82 2.51
C TYR A 36 15.69 -3.71 3.55
N PRO A 37 16.67 -3.42 4.43
CA PRO A 37 16.52 -2.44 5.51
C PRO A 37 16.39 -1.00 5.02
N ASN A 38 16.81 -0.72 3.80
CA ASN A 38 16.71 0.58 3.13
C ASN A 38 15.40 0.77 2.35
N VAL A 39 14.48 -0.19 2.41
CA VAL A 39 13.14 -0.10 1.82
C VAL A 39 12.12 0.14 2.92
N TYR A 40 11.30 1.15 2.71
CA TYR A 40 10.25 1.60 3.61
C TYR A 40 8.89 1.46 2.93
N ALA A 41 7.86 1.08 3.68
CA ALA A 41 6.50 0.96 3.17
C ALA A 41 5.63 2.10 3.70
N LYS A 42 4.91 2.78 2.79
CA LYS A 42 3.93 3.79 3.15
C LYS A 42 2.52 3.21 2.98
N LEU A 43 1.87 2.93 4.09
CA LEU A 43 0.59 2.23 4.14
C LEU A 43 -0.57 3.20 3.96
N THR A 44 -0.75 3.67 2.72
CA THR A 44 -1.72 4.70 2.36
C THR A 44 -2.56 4.27 1.16
N PHE A 45 -3.65 5.00 0.93
CA PHE A 45 -4.55 4.84 -0.23
C PHE A 45 -5.35 3.52 -0.23
N ILE A 46 -5.71 3.02 0.95
CA ILE A 46 -6.68 1.92 1.09
C ILE A 46 -7.96 2.12 0.26
N PRO A 47 -8.59 3.32 0.23
CA PRO A 47 -9.85 3.50 -0.50
C PRO A 47 -9.73 3.30 -2.02
N THR A 48 -8.55 3.49 -2.62
CA THR A 48 -8.37 3.34 -4.06
C THR A 48 -8.12 1.90 -4.49
N GLY A 49 -7.70 1.04 -3.55
CA GLY A 49 -7.54 -0.41 -3.80
C GLY A 49 -8.79 -1.23 -3.47
N SER A 50 -9.66 -0.72 -2.59
CA SER A 50 -10.85 -1.41 -2.12
C SER A 50 -11.98 -1.42 -3.16
N ALA A 51 -12.66 -2.56 -3.26
CA ALA A 51 -13.94 -2.69 -3.97
C ALA A 51 -15.15 -2.45 -3.03
N GLU A 52 -14.91 -2.27 -1.74
CA GLU A 52 -15.93 -2.04 -0.73
C GLU A 52 -16.01 -0.56 -0.32
N LEU A 53 -17.16 -0.16 0.22
CA LEU A 53 -17.25 1.12 0.94
C LEU A 53 -16.55 1.01 2.30
N PHE A 54 -16.34 2.17 2.94
CA PHE A 54 -15.82 2.25 4.30
C PHE A 54 -16.52 1.21 5.21
N PRO A 55 -15.78 0.36 5.97
CA PRO A 55 -14.39 0.52 6.36
C PRO A 55 -13.36 -0.25 5.51
N PHE A 56 -13.66 -0.59 4.25
CA PHE A 56 -12.71 -1.21 3.29
C PHE A 56 -12.16 -2.57 3.78
N ARG A 57 -13.05 -3.48 4.19
CA ARG A 57 -12.68 -4.68 4.95
C ARG A 57 -11.87 -5.65 4.10
N ASP A 58 -12.16 -5.70 2.81
CA ASP A 58 -11.40 -6.43 1.78
C ASP A 58 -9.89 -6.12 1.79
N MET A 59 -9.48 -4.90 2.19
CA MET A 59 -8.08 -4.49 2.25
C MET A 59 -7.39 -4.71 3.61
N HIS A 60 -8.12 -5.16 4.64
CA HIS A 60 -7.56 -5.30 5.99
C HIS A 60 -6.47 -6.38 6.05
N ASP A 61 -6.69 -7.52 5.40
CA ASP A 61 -5.71 -8.60 5.33
C ASP A 61 -4.45 -8.18 4.57
N ALA A 62 -4.62 -7.36 3.52
CA ALA A 62 -3.50 -6.80 2.80
C ALA A 62 -2.67 -5.87 3.70
N CYS A 63 -3.33 -4.95 4.39
CA CYS A 63 -2.71 -4.04 5.35
C CYS A 63 -1.97 -4.80 6.45
N LYS A 64 -2.60 -5.81 7.05
CA LYS A 64 -2.01 -6.62 8.11
C LYS A 64 -0.73 -7.32 7.63
N ARG A 65 -0.70 -7.82 6.40
CA ARG A 65 0.48 -8.49 5.84
C ARG A 65 1.67 -7.56 5.70
N PHE A 66 1.46 -6.29 5.33
CA PHE A 66 2.54 -5.30 5.35
C PHE A 66 3.04 -5.03 6.76
N ILE A 67 2.13 -4.90 7.73
CA ILE A 67 2.47 -4.70 9.14
C ILE A 67 3.28 -5.89 9.69
N ASP A 68 2.92 -7.11 9.30
CA ASP A 68 3.62 -8.33 9.73
C ASP A 68 5.00 -8.48 9.05
N ALA A 69 5.17 -7.95 7.83
CA ALA A 69 6.41 -8.08 7.06
C ALA A 69 7.46 -7.00 7.37
N TYR A 70 7.01 -5.75 7.58
CA TYR A 70 7.90 -4.60 7.80
C TYR A 70 8.08 -4.32 9.28
N SER A 71 9.30 -3.97 9.70
CA SER A 71 9.53 -3.52 11.08
C SER A 71 8.87 -2.15 11.34
N PRO A 72 8.53 -1.81 12.59
CA PRO A 72 7.94 -0.51 12.92
C PRO A 72 8.76 0.70 12.44
N GLY A 73 10.08 0.58 12.35
CA GLY A 73 10.98 1.64 11.84
C GLY A 73 11.01 1.77 10.31
N GLN A 74 10.40 0.82 9.59
CA GLN A 74 10.32 0.81 8.12
C GLN A 74 8.94 1.19 7.58
N MET A 75 8.02 1.64 8.45
CA MET A 75 6.65 1.96 8.06
C MET A 75 6.33 3.43 8.27
N TYR A 76 5.59 3.99 7.31
CA TYR A 76 5.04 5.33 7.37
C TYR A 76 3.54 5.31 7.10
N MET A 77 2.81 6.17 7.78
CA MET A 77 1.39 6.44 7.55
C MET A 77 1.22 7.89 7.09
N GLY A 78 0.27 8.13 6.20
CA GLY A 78 -0.03 9.49 5.74
C GLY A 78 -1.41 9.60 5.12
N PHE A 79 -2.02 10.78 5.22
CA PHE A 79 -3.36 11.01 4.68
C PHE A 79 -3.37 11.24 3.16
N GLY A 80 -2.23 11.64 2.58
CA GLY A 80 -2.12 11.94 1.14
C GLY A 80 -3.04 13.07 0.68
N PHE A 81 -3.07 14.17 1.45
CA PHE A 81 -3.86 15.35 1.13
C PHE A 81 -3.23 16.15 -0.03
N PRO A 82 -4.03 16.69 -0.97
CA PRO A 82 -5.50 16.65 -1.03
C PRO A 82 -6.07 15.36 -1.68
N ILE A 83 -7.25 14.93 -1.22
CA ILE A 83 -7.87 13.64 -1.63
C ILE A 83 -8.84 13.73 -2.82
N TRP A 84 -9.02 14.92 -3.42
CA TRP A 84 -10.09 15.20 -4.39
C TRP A 84 -10.08 14.30 -5.65
N GLY A 85 -8.95 13.68 -6.00
CA GLY A 85 -8.83 12.78 -7.16
C GLY A 85 -8.97 11.29 -6.86
N TYR A 86 -9.15 10.91 -5.59
CA TYR A 86 -8.99 9.51 -5.13
C TYR A 86 -10.21 8.97 -4.35
N GLY A 87 -11.30 9.73 -4.26
CA GLY A 87 -12.58 9.24 -3.77
C GLY A 87 -13.39 8.56 -4.88
N PRO A 88 -14.42 7.75 -4.55
CA PRO A 88 -15.37 7.26 -5.53
C PRO A 88 -15.98 8.46 -6.28
N GLN A 89 -15.82 8.48 -7.60
CA GLN A 89 -16.47 9.46 -8.47
C GLN A 89 -17.95 9.09 -8.54
N GLY A 90 -18.70 9.50 -7.52
CA GLY A 90 -20.16 9.48 -7.59
C GLY A 90 -20.60 10.48 -8.62
N ASP A 91 -21.45 10.06 -9.55
CA ASP A 91 -22.17 10.91 -10.48
C ASP A 91 -22.94 11.98 -9.69
N LEU A 92 -22.36 13.17 -9.56
CA LEU A 92 -23.10 14.37 -9.22
C LEU A 92 -23.68 14.92 -10.53
N GLN A 93 -24.83 14.37 -10.93
CA GLN A 93 -25.84 15.08 -11.70
C GLN A 93 -26.92 15.59 -10.76
#